data_AF-A0A8T9BYM3-F1
#
_entry.id   AF-A0A8T9BYM3-F1
#
_cell.length_a   1.000
_cell.length_b   1.000
_cell.length_c   1.000
_cell.angle_alpha   90.00
_cell.angle_beta   90.00
_cell.angle_gamma   90.00
#
_symmetry.space_group_name_H-M   'P 1'
#
loop_
_entity.id
_entity.type
_entity.pdbx_description
1 polymer ?
#
loop_
_entity_poly.entity_id
_entity_poly.type
_entity_poly.pdbx_seq_one_letter_code
_entity_poly.pdbx_strand_id
1 'polypeptide(L)'
;MISPLSSSYLRALLRIYFIAALLVLGLVGSQCCKCANKLKLLRGKSVIVIHMTGWLSLSEIAKGIWSLRRMPGGPLLGPMMLTAAIVAFVADITTEYLGLYGHLPFALLMIFKCSDNNGCGIGIYRKASFDALDFCADDSDILGWWVCSDVQQDMTFSALDTFDTIDSALYAQDLQYTLYPGQIAVFAKDGNHTKQFLAWSSSREGNETGAAFDVKASIEQGWSYTDDKLLKNYHCTIDSGDESQLAQLNDILGGMQANETMQQWINSLPALVYDDADSNATDTPEAALQQLLNTLTMVEGGNALVNSAVLDGDDDTYGCVTPQTFIHPFVILLATAVAAALVGMCAWWASLLLSLGADRGMLKPF
;
A
#
# COMPACT_ATOMS: atom_id res chain seq x y z
N MET A 1 -3.39 8.80 6.00
CA MET A 1 -4.38 9.73 5.39
C MET A 1 -4.89 9.07 4.13
N ILE A 2 -6.19 8.79 4.04
CA ILE A 2 -6.78 7.99 2.96
C ILE A 2 -7.44 8.95 1.98
N SER A 3 -7.09 8.85 0.69
CA SER A 3 -7.68 9.66 -0.39
C SER A 3 -8.35 8.72 -1.39
N PRO A 4 -9.55 9.03 -1.92
CA PRO A 4 -10.31 8.18 -2.85
C PRO A 4 -9.76 8.20 -4.29
N LEU A 5 -8.43 8.33 -4.44
CA LEU A 5 -7.79 8.38 -5.76
C LEU A 5 -7.43 6.97 -6.22
N SER A 6 -7.68 6.67 -7.49
CA SER A 6 -7.27 5.41 -8.09
C SER A 6 -5.76 5.23 -8.02
N SER A 7 -5.30 4.04 -7.59
CA SER A 7 -3.88 3.74 -7.38
C SER A 7 -3.05 4.01 -8.63
N SER A 8 -3.58 3.62 -9.80
CA SER A 8 -2.96 3.90 -11.09
C SER A 8 -2.81 5.41 -11.36
N TYR A 9 -3.84 6.21 -11.06
CA TYR A 9 -3.82 7.64 -11.26
C TYR A 9 -2.90 8.35 -10.27
N LEU A 10 -2.93 7.95 -9.00
CA LEU A 10 -2.06 8.48 -7.97
C LEU A 10 -0.58 8.19 -8.27
N ARG A 11 -0.27 6.96 -8.70
CA ARG A 11 1.09 6.59 -9.14
C ARG A 11 1.55 7.45 -10.32
N ALA A 12 0.67 7.66 -11.30
CA ALA A 12 0.96 8.53 -12.43
C ALA A 12 1.19 9.98 -11.99
N LEU A 13 0.33 10.52 -11.11
CA LEU A 13 0.47 11.85 -10.54
C LEU A 13 1.77 12.02 -9.75
N LEU A 14 2.12 11.08 -8.88
CA LEU A 14 3.35 11.12 -8.10
C LEU A 14 4.59 11.08 -9.01
N ARG A 15 4.60 10.24 -10.04
CA ARG A 15 5.68 10.22 -11.04
C ARG A 15 5.80 11.55 -11.78
N ILE A 16 4.69 12.09 -12.28
CA ILE A 16 4.68 13.39 -12.96
C ILE A 16 5.18 14.49 -12.00
N TYR A 17 4.72 14.49 -10.76
CA TYR A 17 5.14 15.42 -9.72
C TYR A 17 6.65 15.36 -9.48
N PHE A 18 7.22 14.18 -9.21
CA PHE A 18 8.64 14.04 -8.96
C PHE A 18 9.48 14.43 -10.18
N ILE A 19 9.11 13.98 -11.38
CA ILE A 19 9.80 14.33 -12.62
C ILE A 19 9.80 15.85 -12.84
N ALA A 20 8.63 16.49 -12.73
CA ALA A 20 8.50 17.93 -12.92
C ALA A 20 9.26 18.72 -11.85
N ALA A 21 9.13 18.35 -10.57
CA ALA A 21 9.80 19.03 -9.47
C ALA A 21 11.32 18.93 -9.57
N LEU A 22 11.86 17.74 -9.89
CA LEU A 22 13.30 17.53 -10.05
C LEU A 22 13.85 18.23 -11.29
N LEU A 23 13.08 18.29 -12.38
CA LEU A 23 13.44 19.07 -13.57
C LEU A 23 13.52 20.57 -13.25
N VAL A 24 12.52 21.12 -12.55
CA VAL A 24 12.55 22.53 -12.11
C VAL A 24 13.72 22.78 -11.17
N LEU A 25 13.98 21.88 -10.23
CA LEU A 25 15.10 21.99 -9.30
C LEU A 25 16.45 21.99 -10.04
N GLY A 26 16.60 21.16 -11.08
CA GLY A 26 17.77 21.18 -11.95
C GLY A 26 17.93 22.46 -12.77
N LEU A 27 16.83 22.98 -13.34
CA LEU A 27 16.83 24.24 -14.09
C LEU A 27 17.20 25.43 -13.19
N VAL A 28 16.53 25.59 -12.04
CA VAL A 28 16.81 26.64 -11.06
C VAL A 28 18.23 26.51 -10.53
N GLY A 29 18.65 25.29 -10.20
CA GLY A 29 20.01 25.00 -9.75
C GLY A 29 21.07 25.43 -10.76
N SER A 30 20.84 25.19 -12.06
CA SER A 30 21.75 25.64 -13.11
C SER A 30 21.88 27.18 -13.16
N GLN A 31 20.79 27.90 -12.92
CA GLN A 31 20.78 29.37 -12.88
C GLN A 31 21.46 29.89 -11.62
N CYS A 32 21.26 29.24 -10.47
CA CYS A 32 21.97 29.53 -9.23
C CYS A 32 23.49 29.41 -9.41
N CYS A 33 23.98 28.33 -10.03
CA CYS A 33 25.40 28.14 -10.31
C CYS A 33 25.97 29.29 -11.16
N LYS A 34 25.27 29.65 -12.25
CA LYS A 34 25.67 30.76 -13.13
C LYS A 34 25.71 32.10 -12.37
N CYS A 35 24.67 32.41 -11.60
CA CYS A 35 24.57 33.65 -10.84
C CYS A 35 25.64 33.74 -9.74
N ALA A 36 25.85 32.65 -8.99
CA ALA A 36 26.85 32.59 -7.94
C ALA A 36 28.28 32.78 -8.47
N ASN A 37 28.61 32.14 -9.59
CA ASN A 37 29.92 32.32 -10.23
C ASN A 37 30.10 33.73 -10.78
N LYS A 38 29.06 34.31 -11.39
CA LYS A 38 29.09 35.70 -11.85
C LYS A 38 29.32 36.68 -10.70
N LEU A 39 28.64 36.48 -9.57
CA LEU A 39 28.82 37.28 -8.36
C LEU A 39 30.25 37.16 -7.79
N LYS A 40 30.85 35.96 -7.80
CA LYS A 40 32.25 35.75 -7.40
C LYS A 40 33.22 36.52 -8.30
N LEU A 41 33.02 36.48 -9.62
CA LEU A 41 33.84 37.21 -10.59
C LEU A 41 33.72 38.73 -10.40
N LEU A 42 32.51 39.25 -10.20
CA LEU A 42 32.28 40.67 -9.94
C LEU A 42 32.96 41.15 -8.65
N ARG A 43 33.10 40.28 -7.65
CA ARG A 43 33.80 40.56 -6.39
C ARG A 43 35.32 40.35 -6.48
N GLY A 44 35.87 40.18 -7.67
CA GLY A 44 37.32 40.01 -7.90
C GLY A 44 37.88 38.69 -7.38
N LYS A 45 37.05 37.69 -7.06
CA LYS A 45 37.51 36.36 -6.64
C LYS A 45 37.75 35.48 -7.86
N SER A 46 38.88 34.77 -7.88
CA SER A 46 39.14 33.77 -8.93
C SER A 46 38.16 32.61 -8.84
N VAL A 47 37.66 32.15 -9.99
CA VAL A 47 36.74 31.02 -10.09
C VAL A 47 37.46 29.82 -10.67
N ILE A 48 37.48 28.73 -9.91
CA ILE A 48 38.00 27.44 -10.38
C ILE A 48 37.05 26.91 -11.45
N VAL A 49 37.59 26.46 -12.60
CA VAL A 49 36.82 25.96 -13.76
C VAL A 49 35.82 24.85 -13.37
N ILE A 50 36.16 24.03 -12.38
CA ILE A 50 35.28 22.95 -11.86
C ILE A 50 33.98 23.47 -11.23
N HIS A 51 33.91 24.75 -10.84
CA HIS A 51 32.68 25.36 -10.33
C HIS A 51 31.77 25.89 -11.44
N MET A 52 32.25 25.95 -12.69
CA MET A 52 31.46 26.39 -13.85
C MET A 52 30.64 25.26 -14.48
N THR A 53 30.75 24.04 -13.97
CA THR A 53 29.90 22.93 -14.42
C THR A 53 28.44 23.26 -14.08
N GLY A 54 27.56 23.08 -15.06
CA GLY A 54 26.12 23.26 -14.87
C GLY A 54 25.54 22.21 -13.93
N TRP A 55 24.21 22.16 -13.83
CA TRP A 55 23.54 21.07 -13.15
C TRP A 55 23.75 19.77 -13.96
N LEU A 56 24.61 18.89 -13.46
CA LEU A 56 24.98 17.62 -14.06
C LEU A 56 23.95 16.53 -13.72
N SER A 57 23.76 15.58 -14.63
CA SER A 57 22.95 14.37 -14.38
C SER A 57 23.70 13.40 -13.46
N LEU A 58 23.01 12.43 -12.84
CA LEU A 58 23.60 11.46 -11.90
C LEU A 58 24.85 10.76 -12.49
N SER A 59 24.77 10.35 -13.76
CA SER A 59 25.86 9.65 -14.45
C SER A 59 27.08 10.56 -14.66
N GLU A 60 26.87 11.85 -14.87
CA GLU A 60 27.94 12.85 -14.99
C GLU A 60 28.52 13.27 -13.65
N ILE A 61 27.70 13.32 -12.59
CA ILE A 61 28.16 13.54 -11.21
C ILE A 61 29.07 12.40 -10.79
N ALA A 62 28.67 11.14 -11.02
CA ALA A 62 29.47 9.98 -10.67
C ALA A 62 30.81 9.96 -11.42
N LYS A 63 30.79 10.23 -12.74
CA LYS A 63 32.01 10.37 -13.54
C LYS A 63 32.90 11.52 -13.04
N GLY A 64 32.31 12.66 -12.70
CA GLY A 64 33.02 13.82 -12.17
C GLY A 64 33.69 13.53 -10.83
N ILE A 65 32.99 12.88 -9.90
CA ILE A 65 33.54 12.48 -8.60
C ILE A 65 34.66 11.47 -8.79
N TRP A 66 34.46 10.46 -9.64
CA TRP A 66 35.44 9.41 -9.87
C TRP A 66 36.70 9.93 -10.55
N SER A 67 36.56 10.80 -11.55
CA SER A 67 37.69 11.34 -12.31
C SER A 67 38.43 12.46 -11.58
N LEU A 68 37.71 13.37 -10.89
CA LEU A 68 38.30 14.59 -10.32
C LEU A 68 38.52 14.52 -8.80
N ARG A 69 38.03 13.46 -8.13
CA ARG A 69 38.04 13.28 -6.67
C ARG A 69 37.50 14.51 -5.88
N ARG A 70 36.68 15.34 -6.52
CA ARG A 70 36.09 16.56 -5.96
C ARG A 70 34.66 16.72 -6.45
N MET A 71 33.78 17.24 -5.58
CA MET A 71 32.37 17.42 -5.91
C MET A 71 32.15 18.63 -6.85
N PRO A 72 31.43 18.45 -7.97
CA PRO A 72 31.06 19.55 -8.87
C PRO A 72 30.12 20.53 -8.15
N GLY A 73 30.21 21.83 -8.47
CA GLY A 73 29.35 22.87 -7.84
C GLY A 73 29.83 23.37 -6.45
N GLY A 74 30.90 22.79 -5.91
CA GLY A 74 31.46 23.20 -4.62
C GLY A 74 30.76 22.54 -3.41
N PRO A 75 31.14 22.92 -2.17
CA PRO A 75 30.78 22.18 -0.96
C PRO A 75 29.29 22.25 -0.58
N LEU A 76 28.52 23.19 -1.14
CA LEU A 76 27.09 23.35 -0.84
C LEU A 76 26.19 22.78 -1.95
N LEU A 77 26.47 23.13 -3.21
CA LEU A 77 25.62 22.72 -4.35
C LEU A 77 25.88 21.28 -4.78
N GLY A 78 27.12 20.78 -4.65
CA GLY A 78 27.47 19.40 -5.01
C GLY A 78 26.68 18.35 -4.22
N PRO A 79 26.64 18.42 -2.88
CA PRO A 79 25.81 17.53 -2.07
C PRO A 79 24.32 17.59 -2.43
N MET A 80 23.79 18.79 -2.70
CA MET A 80 22.39 18.98 -3.05
C MET A 80 22.00 18.35 -4.40
N MET A 81 22.91 18.41 -5.37
CA MET A 81 22.75 17.74 -6.65
C MET A 81 22.74 16.21 -6.49
N LEU A 82 23.63 15.69 -5.64
CA LEU A 82 23.71 14.26 -5.36
C LEU A 82 22.45 13.75 -4.64
N THR A 83 21.96 14.46 -3.61
CA THR A 83 20.72 14.08 -2.93
C THR A 83 19.51 14.15 -3.85
N ALA A 84 19.38 15.19 -4.67
CA ALA A 84 18.28 15.27 -5.65
C ALA A 84 18.28 14.08 -6.62
N ALA A 85 19.47 13.63 -7.05
CA ALA A 85 19.60 12.50 -7.95
C ALA A 85 19.32 11.14 -7.28
N ILE A 86 19.70 10.97 -6.01
CA ILE A 86 19.33 9.79 -5.21
C ILE A 86 17.81 9.76 -4.98
N VAL A 87 17.22 10.90 -4.63
CA VAL A 87 15.77 11.03 -4.43
C VAL A 87 14.99 10.70 -5.71
N ALA A 88 15.48 11.13 -6.88
CA ALA A 88 14.89 10.77 -8.17
C ALA A 88 14.84 9.24 -8.36
N PHE A 89 15.97 8.58 -8.11
CA PHE A 89 16.08 7.13 -8.27
C PHE A 89 15.20 6.37 -7.27
N VAL A 90 15.19 6.80 -6.01
CA VAL A 90 14.31 6.21 -4.98
C VAL A 90 12.84 6.43 -5.33
N ALA A 91 12.44 7.61 -5.81
CA ALA A 91 11.07 7.88 -6.22
C ALA A 91 10.61 6.96 -7.37
N ASP A 92 11.47 6.72 -8.37
CA ASP A 92 11.16 5.81 -9.47
C ASP A 92 10.95 4.37 -8.97
N ILE A 93 11.85 3.87 -8.12
CA ILE A 93 11.73 2.53 -7.51
C ILE A 93 10.48 2.45 -6.63
N THR A 94 10.25 3.41 -5.74
CA THR A 94 9.11 3.38 -4.81
C THR A 94 7.79 3.44 -5.56
N THR A 95 7.69 4.24 -6.64
CA THR A 95 6.47 4.28 -7.46
C THR A 95 6.24 3.00 -8.27
N GLU A 96 7.30 2.24 -8.59
CA GLU A 96 7.20 0.93 -9.21
C GLU A 96 6.79 -0.17 -8.22
N TYR A 97 7.33 -0.15 -7.00
CA TYR A 97 6.96 -1.06 -5.92
C TYR A 97 5.49 -0.92 -5.49
N LEU A 98 4.92 0.29 -5.55
CA LEU A 98 3.47 0.49 -5.37
C LEU A 98 2.61 -0.33 -6.36
N GLY A 99 3.17 -0.73 -7.51
CA GLY A 99 2.47 -1.53 -8.52
C GLY A 99 2.49 -3.05 -8.26
N LEU A 100 3.52 -3.57 -7.59
CA LEU A 100 3.69 -5.01 -7.39
C LEU A 100 2.69 -5.60 -6.37
N TYR A 101 2.20 -4.79 -5.43
CA TYR A 101 1.12 -5.16 -4.51
C TYR A 101 -0.29 -4.92 -5.11
N GLY A 102 -0.39 -4.39 -6.33
CA GLY A 102 -1.64 -3.91 -6.93
C GLY A 102 -2.39 -4.90 -7.81
N HIS A 103 -1.92 -6.14 -7.96
CA HIS A 103 -2.61 -7.12 -8.80
C HIS A 103 -3.70 -7.86 -8.00
N LEU A 104 -4.88 -7.22 -7.95
CA LEU A 104 -6.23 -7.75 -7.72
C LEU A 104 -6.85 -7.70 -6.31
N PRO A 105 -6.30 -8.22 -5.20
CA PRO A 105 -7.13 -8.36 -4.00
C PRO A 105 -7.28 -7.05 -3.20
N PHE A 106 -6.33 -6.12 -3.29
CA PHE A 106 -6.46 -4.79 -2.67
C PHE A 106 -7.49 -3.88 -3.36
N ALA A 107 -7.77 -4.10 -4.65
CA ALA A 107 -8.74 -3.31 -5.40
C ALA A 107 -10.21 -3.59 -4.98
N LEU A 108 -10.44 -4.66 -4.20
CA LEU A 108 -11.77 -5.22 -3.96
C LEU A 108 -12.23 -5.16 -2.50
N LEU A 109 -11.30 -5.05 -1.54
CA LEU A 109 -11.59 -4.82 -0.10
C LEU A 109 -12.39 -3.55 0.21
N MET A 110 -12.74 -2.81 -0.82
CA MET A 110 -13.23 -1.44 -0.79
C MET A 110 -14.69 -1.34 -1.21
N ILE A 111 -15.34 -2.50 -1.46
CA ILE A 111 -16.77 -2.61 -1.67
C ILE A 111 -17.56 -2.14 -0.42
N PHE A 112 -17.00 -2.42 0.77
CA PHE A 112 -17.67 -2.17 2.05
C PHE A 112 -17.59 -0.74 2.55
N LYS A 113 -16.49 -0.06 2.25
CA LYS A 113 -16.26 1.28 2.82
C LYS A 113 -17.21 2.33 2.28
N CYS A 114 -17.81 2.17 1.10
CA CYS A 114 -18.83 3.13 0.64
C CYS A 114 -20.10 3.01 1.49
N SER A 115 -20.63 1.79 1.65
CA SER A 115 -21.85 1.55 2.44
C SER A 115 -21.63 1.93 3.90
N ASP A 116 -20.49 1.55 4.49
CA ASP A 116 -20.11 1.91 5.87
C ASP A 116 -19.98 3.44 6.06
N ASN A 117 -19.29 4.13 5.15
CA ASN A 117 -19.15 5.60 5.22
C ASN A 117 -20.50 6.33 5.09
N ASN A 118 -21.47 5.73 4.40
CA ASN A 118 -22.82 6.25 4.27
C ASN A 118 -23.74 5.84 5.44
N GLY A 119 -23.24 5.04 6.39
CA GLY A 119 -24.00 4.57 7.56
C GLY A 119 -25.00 3.45 7.25
N CYS A 120 -24.74 2.67 6.20
CA CYS A 120 -25.65 1.68 5.64
C CYS A 120 -25.17 0.24 5.92
N GLY A 121 -26.00 -0.75 5.59
CA GLY A 121 -25.70 -2.16 5.85
C GLY A 121 -24.47 -2.68 5.09
N ILE A 122 -23.71 -3.57 5.73
CA ILE A 122 -22.47 -4.18 5.21
C ILE A 122 -22.71 -5.68 5.05
N GLY A 123 -22.53 -6.22 3.85
CA GLY A 123 -22.65 -7.65 3.59
C GLY A 123 -22.35 -8.07 2.15
N ILE A 124 -22.60 -9.32 1.82
CA ILE A 124 -22.38 -9.85 0.48
C ILE A 124 -23.48 -9.33 -0.43
N TYR A 125 -23.12 -8.43 -1.33
CA TYR A 125 -24.03 -7.86 -2.31
C TYR A 125 -24.11 -8.75 -3.54
N ARG A 126 -25.29 -8.79 -4.16
CA ARG A 126 -25.49 -9.53 -5.43
C ARG A 126 -24.65 -8.96 -6.57
N LYS A 127 -24.40 -7.64 -6.56
CA LYS A 127 -23.71 -6.92 -7.61
C LYS A 127 -22.87 -5.79 -7.04
N ALA A 128 -21.86 -5.37 -7.80
CA ALA A 128 -21.08 -4.18 -7.48
C ALA A 128 -20.76 -3.37 -8.75
N SER A 129 -20.82 -2.05 -8.63
CA SER A 129 -20.51 -1.05 -9.63
C SER A 129 -19.34 -0.19 -9.17
N PHE A 130 -18.54 0.26 -10.13
CA PHE A 130 -17.44 1.20 -9.88
C PHE A 130 -17.92 2.66 -9.83
N ASP A 131 -19.14 2.94 -10.28
CA ASP A 131 -19.64 4.31 -10.48
C ASP A 131 -20.55 4.82 -9.34
N ALA A 132 -20.95 3.94 -8.41
CA ALA A 132 -21.97 4.23 -7.40
C ALA A 132 -21.39 4.72 -6.05
N LEU A 133 -20.70 5.87 -6.02
CA LEU A 133 -20.08 6.39 -4.77
C LEU A 133 -21.06 6.62 -3.62
N ASP A 134 -22.32 6.94 -3.93
CA ASP A 134 -23.39 7.18 -2.96
C ASP A 134 -24.18 5.90 -2.61
N PHE A 135 -23.62 4.73 -2.90
CA PHE A 135 -24.30 3.48 -2.60
C PHE A 135 -24.56 3.32 -1.11
N CYS A 136 -25.80 2.96 -0.81
CA CYS A 136 -26.30 2.59 0.50
C CYS A 136 -27.11 1.32 0.29
N ALA A 137 -26.63 0.20 0.84
CA ALA A 137 -27.34 -1.06 0.70
C ALA A 137 -28.60 -1.07 1.57
N ASP A 138 -29.73 -1.38 0.95
CA ASP A 138 -30.95 -1.77 1.68
C ASP A 138 -30.83 -3.23 2.12
N ASP A 139 -31.65 -3.64 3.10
CA ASP A 139 -31.65 -5.03 3.61
C ASP A 139 -31.93 -6.06 2.50
N SER A 140 -32.63 -5.68 1.42
CA SER A 140 -32.88 -6.54 0.25
C SER A 140 -31.65 -6.75 -0.64
N ASP A 141 -30.69 -5.83 -0.62
CA ASP A 141 -29.48 -5.87 -1.45
C ASP A 141 -28.41 -6.81 -0.84
N ILE A 142 -28.57 -7.13 0.44
CA ILE A 142 -27.64 -7.95 1.22
C ILE A 142 -28.13 -9.39 1.15
N LEU A 143 -27.35 -10.26 0.52
CA LEU A 143 -27.61 -11.71 0.48
C LEU A 143 -27.29 -12.39 1.82
N GLY A 144 -26.44 -11.77 2.63
CA GLY A 144 -25.96 -12.28 3.90
C GLY A 144 -24.58 -11.74 4.22
N TRP A 145 -23.91 -12.31 5.18
CA TRP A 145 -22.58 -11.88 5.62
C TRP A 145 -21.84 -13.02 6.31
N TRP A 146 -20.53 -12.94 6.32
CA TRP A 146 -19.69 -13.77 7.18
C TRP A 146 -19.79 -13.28 8.62
N VAL A 147 -19.98 -14.22 9.53
CA VAL A 147 -19.93 -14.01 10.97
C VAL A 147 -18.70 -14.71 11.50
N CYS A 148 -17.69 -13.93 11.86
CA CYS A 148 -16.49 -14.43 12.54
C CYS A 148 -16.58 -14.21 14.04
N SER A 149 -16.42 -15.27 14.82
CA SER A 149 -16.38 -15.24 16.28
C SER A 149 -15.06 -15.76 16.82
N ASP A 150 -14.52 -15.10 17.84
CA ASP A 150 -13.41 -15.61 18.66
C ASP A 150 -13.83 -16.92 19.35
N VAL A 151 -13.03 -17.97 19.14
CA VAL A 151 -13.26 -19.30 19.74
C VAL A 151 -12.89 -19.32 21.22
N GLN A 152 -12.22 -18.27 21.73
CA GLN A 152 -11.73 -18.12 23.10
C GLN A 152 -10.78 -19.24 23.53
N GLN A 153 -10.08 -19.82 22.55
CA GLN A 153 -9.10 -20.88 22.77
C GLN A 153 -7.75 -20.40 22.23
N ASP A 154 -7.17 -19.42 22.93
CA ASP A 154 -5.88 -18.86 22.58
C ASP A 154 -4.76 -19.88 22.80
N MET A 155 -3.79 -19.90 21.89
CA MET A 155 -2.63 -20.76 21.99
C MET A 155 -1.35 -19.93 22.04
N THR A 156 -0.45 -20.30 22.95
CA THR A 156 0.88 -19.70 23.03
C THR A 156 1.91 -20.67 22.48
N PHE A 157 2.75 -20.18 21.58
CA PHE A 157 3.87 -20.91 21.00
C PHE A 157 5.18 -20.19 21.31
N SER A 158 6.28 -20.92 21.38
CA SER A 158 7.58 -20.29 21.51
C SER A 158 7.95 -19.56 20.21
N ALA A 159 8.75 -18.49 20.32
CA ALA A 159 9.37 -17.83 19.16
C ALA A 159 10.18 -18.76 18.24
N LEU A 160 10.58 -19.94 18.76
CA LEU A 160 11.36 -20.95 18.05
C LEU A 160 10.50 -22.05 17.40
N ASP A 161 9.20 -22.09 17.67
CA ASP A 161 8.32 -23.12 17.10
C ASP A 161 8.20 -22.95 15.58
N THR A 162 8.33 -24.07 14.87
CA THR A 162 8.22 -24.10 13.41
C THR A 162 6.75 -24.05 12.98
N PHE A 163 6.51 -23.70 11.71
CA PHE A 163 5.16 -23.73 11.15
C PHE A 163 4.51 -25.11 11.27
N ASP A 164 5.25 -26.19 11.01
CA ASP A 164 4.72 -27.55 11.10
C ASP A 164 4.26 -27.88 12.53
N THR A 165 4.97 -27.39 13.55
CA THR A 165 4.59 -27.56 14.97
C THR A 165 3.33 -26.78 15.29
N ILE A 166 3.25 -25.51 14.85
CA ILE A 166 2.07 -24.65 15.05
C ILE A 166 0.85 -25.25 14.35
N ASP A 167 0.98 -25.61 13.07
CA ASP A 167 -0.07 -26.24 12.26
C ASP A 167 -0.58 -27.52 12.90
N SER A 168 0.32 -28.47 13.22
CA SER A 168 -0.06 -29.74 13.85
C SER A 168 -0.80 -29.53 15.17
N ALA A 169 -0.41 -28.52 15.96
CA ALA A 169 -1.05 -28.21 17.23
C ALA A 169 -2.44 -27.57 17.02
N LEU A 170 -2.58 -26.64 16.09
CA LEU A 170 -3.85 -26.00 15.74
C LEU A 170 -4.86 -27.02 15.18
N TYR A 171 -4.41 -27.89 14.27
CA TYR A 171 -5.22 -28.99 13.73
C TYR A 171 -5.67 -29.96 14.81
N ALA A 172 -4.76 -30.37 15.72
CA ALA A 172 -5.08 -31.29 16.81
C ALA A 172 -6.10 -30.73 17.81
N GLN A 173 -6.21 -29.40 17.92
CA GLN A 173 -7.17 -28.71 18.79
C GLN A 173 -8.46 -28.31 18.05
N ASP A 174 -8.62 -28.70 16.78
CA ASP A 174 -9.74 -28.26 15.91
C ASP A 174 -9.82 -26.73 15.79
N LEU A 175 -8.69 -26.03 15.82
CA LEU A 175 -8.59 -24.57 15.63
C LEU A 175 -8.24 -24.20 14.19
N GLN A 176 -7.82 -25.18 13.40
CA GLN A 176 -7.65 -25.11 11.96
C GLN A 176 -8.17 -26.40 11.33
N TYR A 177 -8.70 -26.30 10.12
CA TYR A 177 -8.82 -27.45 9.22
C TYR A 177 -7.44 -27.79 8.64
N THR A 178 -7.38 -28.67 7.64
CA THR A 178 -6.13 -29.01 6.95
C THR A 178 -5.52 -27.78 6.27
N LEU A 179 -4.35 -27.32 6.75
CA LEU A 179 -3.62 -26.22 6.12
C LEU A 179 -2.84 -26.72 4.89
N TYR A 180 -2.95 -25.98 3.79
CA TYR A 180 -2.18 -26.18 2.57
C TYR A 180 -1.05 -25.15 2.44
N PRO A 181 0.05 -25.49 1.73
CA PRO A 181 1.08 -24.50 1.41
C PRO A 181 0.48 -23.26 0.74
N GLY A 182 0.81 -22.08 1.26
CA GLY A 182 0.25 -20.81 0.75
C GLY A 182 -1.04 -20.37 1.43
N GLN A 183 -1.53 -21.06 2.46
CA GLN A 183 -2.60 -20.56 3.34
C GLN A 183 -2.08 -19.90 4.63
N ILE A 184 -0.76 -19.69 4.66
CA ILE A 184 -0.04 -19.03 5.75
C ILE A 184 0.57 -17.75 5.19
N ALA A 185 0.25 -16.61 5.81
CA ALA A 185 0.94 -15.36 5.58
C ALA A 185 1.96 -15.11 6.68
N VAL A 186 3.14 -14.65 6.27
CA VAL A 186 4.13 -14.07 7.18
C VAL A 186 4.39 -12.66 6.71
N PHE A 187 3.90 -11.69 7.47
CA PHE A 187 3.98 -10.29 7.04
C PHE A 187 5.38 -9.71 7.26
N ALA A 188 6.03 -10.09 8.35
CA ALA A 188 7.37 -9.63 8.70
C ALA A 188 8.25 -10.78 9.20
N LYS A 189 9.53 -10.72 8.81
CA LYS A 189 10.58 -11.68 9.20
C LYS A 189 11.83 -10.94 9.67
N ASP A 190 12.51 -11.49 10.67
CA ASP A 190 13.88 -11.10 11.03
C ASP A 190 14.78 -12.33 11.03
N GLY A 191 15.62 -12.44 9.99
CA GLY A 191 16.37 -13.66 9.71
C GLY A 191 15.44 -14.87 9.50
N ASN A 192 15.54 -15.85 10.40
CA ASN A 192 14.73 -17.07 10.38
C ASN A 192 13.47 -16.98 11.27
N HIS A 193 13.28 -15.86 11.98
CA HIS A 193 12.14 -15.69 12.87
C HIS A 193 10.98 -15.00 12.17
N THR A 194 9.78 -15.42 12.55
CA THR A 194 8.51 -14.87 12.06
C THR A 194 8.02 -13.86 13.08
N LYS A 195 7.69 -12.65 12.66
CA LYS A 195 7.19 -11.60 13.58
C LYS A 195 5.68 -11.58 13.69
N GLN A 196 5.01 -11.79 12.56
CA GLN A 196 3.57 -11.72 12.43
C GLN A 196 3.12 -12.89 11.57
N PHE A 197 2.49 -13.84 12.22
CA PHE A 197 1.95 -15.06 11.68
C PHE A 197 0.44 -14.94 11.51
N LEU A 198 -0.03 -15.42 10.36
CA LEU A 198 -1.44 -15.60 10.13
C LEU A 198 -1.65 -16.89 9.34
N ALA A 199 -2.59 -17.71 9.79
CA ALA A 199 -3.04 -18.88 9.07
C ALA A 199 -4.56 -18.87 8.95
N TRP A 200 -5.08 -19.40 7.85
CA TRP A 200 -6.50 -19.66 7.72
C TRP A 200 -6.74 -20.93 6.90
N SER A 201 -7.85 -21.60 7.12
CA SER A 201 -8.20 -22.83 6.42
C SER A 201 -9.69 -22.90 6.15
N SER A 202 -10.06 -23.64 5.10
CA SER A 202 -11.44 -23.93 4.74
C SER A 202 -11.86 -25.28 5.30
N SER A 203 -13.14 -25.44 5.63
CA SER A 203 -13.73 -26.74 5.95
C SER A 203 -13.73 -27.74 4.79
N ARG A 204 -13.36 -27.31 3.57
CA ARG A 204 -13.27 -28.15 2.37
C ARG A 204 -11.83 -28.55 2.11
N GLU A 205 -11.65 -29.80 1.70
CA GLU A 205 -10.34 -30.33 1.33
C GLU A 205 -10.09 -30.16 -0.18
N GLY A 206 -8.85 -29.82 -0.54
CA GLY A 206 -8.41 -29.67 -1.93
C GLY A 206 -9.24 -28.66 -2.74
N ASN A 207 -9.50 -29.00 -4.00
CA ASN A 207 -10.23 -28.15 -4.95
C ASN A 207 -11.67 -28.65 -5.14
N GLU A 208 -12.25 -29.26 -4.10
CA GLU A 208 -13.62 -29.74 -4.15
C GLU A 208 -14.61 -28.57 -4.30
N THR A 209 -15.55 -28.75 -5.23
CA THR A 209 -16.71 -27.87 -5.42
C THR A 209 -17.99 -28.63 -5.02
N GLY A 210 -19.13 -27.95 -4.98
CA GLY A 210 -20.46 -28.53 -4.80
C GLY A 210 -21.07 -28.46 -3.39
N ALA A 211 -20.41 -27.78 -2.45
CA ALA A 211 -20.99 -27.48 -1.13
C ALA A 211 -20.29 -26.29 -0.49
N ALA A 212 -21.04 -25.52 0.28
CA ALA A 212 -20.56 -24.39 1.06
C ALA A 212 -19.46 -24.78 2.05
N PHE A 213 -18.76 -23.76 2.56
CA PHE A 213 -17.63 -23.96 3.44
C PHE A 213 -17.59 -22.93 4.56
N ASP A 214 -16.95 -23.30 5.65
CA ASP A 214 -16.62 -22.44 6.78
C ASP A 214 -15.12 -22.14 6.77
N VAL A 215 -14.71 -21.11 7.50
CA VAL A 215 -13.32 -20.69 7.59
C VAL A 215 -12.86 -20.66 9.04
N LYS A 216 -11.70 -21.24 9.32
CA LYS A 216 -10.99 -21.06 10.59
C LYS A 216 -9.76 -20.21 10.37
N ALA A 217 -9.47 -19.28 11.28
CA ALA A 217 -8.32 -18.37 11.17
C ALA A 217 -7.58 -18.25 12.50
N SER A 218 -6.26 -18.22 12.45
CA SER A 218 -5.38 -18.07 13.60
C SER A 218 -4.47 -16.86 13.37
N ILE A 219 -4.53 -15.89 14.26
CA ILE A 219 -3.89 -14.57 14.10
C ILE A 219 -2.97 -14.31 15.28
N GLU A 220 -1.70 -14.07 15.00
CA GLU A 220 -0.72 -13.63 15.99
C GLU A 220 -1.05 -12.22 16.50
N GLN A 221 -1.06 -12.04 17.82
CA GLN A 221 -1.42 -10.76 18.43
C GLN A 221 -0.23 -9.80 18.59
N GLY A 222 0.99 -10.33 18.70
CA GLY A 222 2.21 -9.56 18.89
C GLY A 222 3.01 -9.33 17.61
N TRP A 223 4.03 -8.47 17.71
CA TRP A 223 5.01 -8.21 16.63
C TRP A 223 6.43 -8.69 16.96
N SER A 224 6.66 -9.12 18.19
CA SER A 224 7.99 -9.48 18.68
C SER A 224 8.42 -10.84 18.12
N TYR A 225 9.65 -10.92 17.62
CA TYR A 225 10.23 -12.16 17.12
C TYR A 225 10.96 -12.97 18.19
N THR A 226 11.16 -12.40 19.39
CA THR A 226 11.83 -13.06 20.51
C THR A 226 10.86 -13.58 21.55
N ASP A 227 9.68 -12.98 21.62
CA ASP A 227 8.69 -13.30 22.63
C ASP A 227 7.80 -14.45 22.17
N ASP A 228 7.15 -15.11 23.12
CA ASP A 228 6.19 -16.15 22.81
C ASP A 228 5.04 -15.58 21.98
N LYS A 229 4.64 -16.36 20.97
CA LYS A 229 3.60 -16.03 20.00
C LYS A 229 2.24 -16.38 20.57
N LEU A 230 1.41 -15.37 20.82
CA LEU A 230 0.02 -15.58 21.20
C LEU A 230 -0.85 -15.57 19.95
N LEU A 231 -1.44 -16.72 19.60
CA LEU A 231 -2.40 -16.86 18.51
C LEU A 231 -3.82 -16.83 19.07
N LYS A 232 -4.63 -15.88 18.58
CA LYS A 232 -6.09 -15.90 18.73
C LYS A 232 -6.73 -16.65 17.58
N ASN A 233 -7.78 -17.39 17.87
CA ASN A 233 -8.41 -18.30 16.93
C ASN A 233 -9.87 -17.91 16.68
N TYR A 234 -10.25 -17.89 15.41
CA TYR A 234 -11.54 -17.43 14.93
C TYR A 234 -12.20 -18.50 14.10
N HIS A 235 -13.51 -18.61 14.24
CA HIS A 235 -14.36 -19.43 13.39
C HIS A 235 -15.34 -18.51 12.67
N CYS A 236 -15.35 -18.60 11.34
CA CYS A 236 -16.16 -17.79 10.46
C CYS A 236 -17.15 -18.68 9.72
N THR A 237 -18.44 -18.38 9.88
CA THR A 237 -19.54 -19.06 9.19
C THR A 237 -20.34 -18.07 8.39
N ILE A 238 -21.00 -18.51 7.33
CA ILE A 238 -21.92 -17.66 6.58
C ILE A 238 -23.28 -17.58 7.30
N ASP A 239 -23.86 -16.39 7.37
CA ASP A 239 -25.19 -16.15 7.91
C ASP A 239 -26.01 -15.30 6.93
N SER A 240 -27.33 -15.49 6.99
CA SER A 240 -28.31 -14.70 6.26
C SER A 240 -29.58 -14.63 7.10
N GLY A 241 -30.18 -13.44 7.16
CA GLY A 241 -31.49 -13.26 7.81
C GLY A 241 -32.64 -14.01 7.12
N ASP A 242 -32.41 -14.55 5.91
CA ASP A 242 -33.38 -15.26 5.09
C ASP A 242 -32.83 -16.60 4.57
N GLU A 243 -33.61 -17.68 4.73
CA GLU A 243 -33.23 -19.05 4.32
C GLU A 243 -33.03 -19.18 2.80
N SER A 244 -33.78 -18.44 1.98
CA SER A 244 -33.67 -18.50 0.53
C SER A 244 -32.41 -17.79 0.01
N GLN A 245 -32.01 -16.70 0.67
CA GLN A 245 -30.74 -16.03 0.42
C GLN A 245 -29.56 -16.87 0.93
N LEU A 246 -29.70 -17.55 2.08
CA LEU A 246 -28.69 -18.48 2.59
C LEU A 246 -28.42 -19.63 1.62
N ALA A 247 -29.48 -20.20 1.03
CA ALA A 247 -29.36 -21.23 0.01
C ALA A 247 -28.58 -20.73 -1.22
N GLN A 248 -28.87 -19.51 -1.69
CA GLN A 248 -28.13 -18.89 -2.79
C GLN A 248 -26.66 -18.66 -2.44
N LEU A 249 -26.35 -18.19 -1.24
CA LEU A 249 -24.97 -18.04 -0.79
C LEU A 249 -24.25 -19.39 -0.72
N ASN A 250 -24.93 -20.43 -0.23
CA ASN A 250 -24.34 -21.76 -0.19
C ASN A 250 -24.06 -22.34 -1.58
N ASP A 251 -24.90 -22.04 -2.57
CA ASP A 251 -24.64 -22.38 -3.97
C ASP A 251 -23.43 -21.62 -4.53
N ILE A 252 -23.31 -20.32 -4.22
CA ILE A 252 -22.16 -19.50 -4.61
C ILE A 252 -20.87 -20.05 -3.99
N LEU A 253 -20.85 -20.27 -2.66
CA LEU A 253 -19.71 -20.85 -1.96
C LEU A 253 -19.38 -22.26 -2.46
N GLY A 254 -20.41 -23.04 -2.82
CA GLY A 254 -20.23 -24.34 -3.44
C GLY A 254 -19.60 -24.29 -4.83
N GLY A 255 -19.75 -23.20 -5.58
CA GLY A 255 -19.08 -22.99 -6.86
C GLY A 255 -17.59 -22.62 -6.75
N MET A 256 -17.14 -22.20 -5.57
CA MET A 256 -15.78 -21.70 -5.35
C MET A 256 -14.79 -22.82 -5.04
N GLN A 257 -13.55 -22.67 -5.50
CA GLN A 257 -12.42 -23.52 -5.10
C GLN A 257 -11.80 -22.95 -3.82
N ALA A 258 -12.43 -23.21 -2.67
CA ALA A 258 -12.15 -22.54 -1.39
C ALA A 258 -10.66 -22.46 -1.05
N ASN A 259 -9.91 -23.55 -1.17
CA ASN A 259 -8.49 -23.56 -0.81
C ASN A 259 -7.62 -22.73 -1.77
N GLU A 260 -7.83 -22.87 -3.08
CA GLU A 260 -7.08 -22.09 -4.08
C GLU A 260 -7.38 -20.60 -3.91
N THR A 261 -8.65 -20.25 -3.74
CA THR A 261 -9.08 -18.89 -3.46
C THR A 261 -8.41 -18.35 -2.18
N MET A 262 -8.44 -19.10 -1.08
CA MET A 262 -7.78 -18.68 0.17
C MET A 262 -6.26 -18.50 0.02
N GLN A 263 -5.59 -19.32 -0.81
CA GLN A 263 -4.17 -19.14 -1.12
C GLN A 263 -3.89 -17.87 -1.92
N GLN A 264 -4.79 -17.49 -2.83
CA GLN A 264 -4.65 -16.25 -3.59
C GLN A 264 -4.84 -15.01 -2.72
N TRP A 265 -5.75 -15.10 -1.73
CA TRP A 265 -6.15 -13.95 -0.92
C TRP A 265 -5.38 -13.78 0.40
N ILE A 266 -4.65 -14.80 0.87
CA ILE A 266 -3.95 -14.78 2.18
C ILE A 266 -3.02 -13.57 2.34
N ASN A 267 -2.39 -13.10 1.26
CA ASN A 267 -1.43 -11.99 1.31
C ASN A 267 -2.09 -10.63 1.57
N SER A 268 -3.42 -10.55 1.46
CA SER A 268 -4.20 -9.32 1.67
C SER A 268 -4.64 -9.16 3.11
N LEU A 269 -4.81 -10.28 3.82
CA LEU A 269 -5.32 -10.29 5.18
C LEU A 269 -4.39 -9.58 6.19
N PRO A 270 -3.05 -9.76 6.15
CA PRO A 270 -2.17 -9.04 7.06
C PRO A 270 -2.32 -7.52 7.03
N ALA A 271 -2.56 -6.91 5.87
CA ALA A 271 -2.70 -5.46 5.76
C ALA A 271 -4.03 -4.93 6.34
N LEU A 272 -4.97 -5.81 6.67
CA LEU A 272 -6.23 -5.45 7.36
C LEU A 272 -6.14 -5.69 8.86
N VAL A 273 -5.30 -6.65 9.26
CA VAL A 273 -5.14 -7.08 10.64
C VAL A 273 -4.03 -6.31 11.33
N TYR A 274 -2.95 -5.98 10.62
CA TYR A 274 -1.79 -5.26 11.15
C TYR A 274 -1.69 -3.88 10.49
N ASP A 275 -1.43 -2.86 11.30
CA ASP A 275 -1.18 -1.49 10.81
C ASP A 275 0.17 -1.39 10.09
N ASP A 276 1.18 -2.15 10.54
CA ASP A 276 2.53 -2.17 9.95
C ASP A 276 3.29 -3.47 10.33
N ALA A 277 4.50 -3.64 9.80
CA ALA A 277 5.34 -4.84 9.95
C ALA A 277 5.86 -5.10 11.37
N ASP A 278 5.72 -4.11 12.25
CA ASP A 278 6.13 -4.15 13.64
C ASP A 278 4.99 -3.67 14.56
N SER A 279 3.74 -3.90 14.16
CA SER A 279 2.55 -3.56 14.95
C SER A 279 1.88 -4.79 15.53
N ASN A 280 1.20 -4.63 16.66
CA ASN A 280 0.25 -5.64 17.12
C ASN A 280 -0.88 -5.82 16.09
N ALA A 281 -1.62 -6.92 16.22
CA ALA A 281 -2.90 -7.05 15.54
C ALA A 281 -3.87 -5.96 16.03
N THR A 282 -4.76 -5.52 15.15
CA THR A 282 -5.90 -4.64 15.47
C THR A 282 -6.75 -5.23 16.58
N ASP A 283 -7.42 -4.38 17.34
CA ASP A 283 -8.31 -4.80 18.44
C ASP A 283 -9.56 -5.55 17.93
N THR A 284 -9.90 -5.43 16.64
CA THR A 284 -11.09 -6.03 16.01
C THR A 284 -10.74 -6.87 14.78
N PRO A 285 -9.95 -7.94 14.91
CA PRO A 285 -9.56 -8.78 13.78
C PRO A 285 -10.75 -9.56 13.21
N GLU A 286 -11.84 -9.77 13.97
CA GLU A 286 -13.06 -10.38 13.43
C GLU A 286 -13.65 -9.51 12.31
N ALA A 287 -13.73 -8.20 12.51
CA ALA A 287 -14.26 -7.28 11.51
C ALA A 287 -13.42 -7.29 10.23
N ALA A 288 -12.08 -7.35 10.36
CA ALA A 288 -11.18 -7.47 9.23
C ALA A 288 -11.37 -8.79 8.46
N LEU A 289 -11.53 -9.90 9.16
CA LEU A 289 -11.81 -11.21 8.57
C LEU A 289 -13.16 -11.21 7.85
N GLN A 290 -14.22 -10.70 8.48
CA GLN A 290 -15.56 -10.62 7.89
C GLN A 290 -15.55 -9.78 6.62
N GLN A 291 -14.89 -8.61 6.65
CA GLN A 291 -14.76 -7.73 5.48
C GLN A 291 -14.03 -8.43 4.33
N LEU A 292 -12.93 -9.13 4.62
CA LEU A 292 -12.18 -9.86 3.62
C LEU A 292 -12.99 -11.02 3.03
N LEU A 293 -13.63 -11.82 3.87
CA LEU A 293 -14.41 -12.98 3.44
C LEU A 293 -15.64 -12.56 2.63
N ASN A 294 -16.36 -11.51 3.05
CA ASN A 294 -17.46 -10.97 2.27
C ASN A 294 -16.96 -10.49 0.88
N THR A 295 -15.81 -9.83 0.83
CA THR A 295 -15.17 -9.40 -0.43
C THR A 295 -14.85 -10.60 -1.32
N LEU A 296 -14.17 -11.58 -0.75
CA LEU A 296 -13.71 -12.79 -1.42
C LEU A 296 -14.91 -13.53 -2.03
N THR A 297 -16.01 -13.71 -1.28
CA THR A 297 -17.22 -14.35 -1.79
C THR A 297 -17.83 -13.59 -2.97
N MET A 298 -17.90 -12.25 -2.93
CA MET A 298 -18.43 -11.47 -4.05
C MET A 298 -17.59 -11.59 -5.32
N VAL A 299 -16.26 -11.62 -5.19
CA VAL A 299 -15.35 -11.62 -6.34
C VAL A 299 -15.24 -13.01 -6.95
N GLU A 300 -14.96 -13.99 -6.11
CA GLU A 300 -14.65 -15.36 -6.53
C GLU A 300 -15.93 -16.12 -6.84
N GLY A 301 -17.00 -15.86 -6.09
CA GLY A 301 -18.35 -16.30 -6.41
C GLY A 301 -18.86 -15.73 -7.74
N GLY A 302 -18.39 -14.55 -8.14
CA GLY A 302 -18.60 -13.96 -9.45
C GLY A 302 -17.67 -14.51 -10.55
N ASN A 303 -16.90 -15.57 -10.29
CA ASN A 303 -15.88 -16.11 -11.20
C ASN A 303 -14.84 -15.05 -11.62
N ALA A 304 -14.37 -14.26 -10.65
CA ALA A 304 -13.49 -13.10 -10.84
C ALA A 304 -14.07 -11.98 -11.74
N LEU A 305 -15.36 -12.07 -12.10
CA LEU A 305 -16.10 -11.00 -12.75
C LEU A 305 -16.90 -10.28 -11.68
N VAL A 306 -16.48 -9.05 -11.36
CA VAL A 306 -17.40 -8.11 -10.74
C VAL A 306 -18.37 -7.70 -11.84
N ASN A 307 -19.56 -8.31 -11.86
CA ASN A 307 -20.59 -7.98 -12.86
C ASN A 307 -20.98 -6.50 -12.71
N SER A 308 -20.40 -5.67 -13.58
CA SER A 308 -20.70 -4.25 -13.68
C SER A 308 -21.94 -3.97 -14.54
N ALA A 309 -22.47 -4.97 -15.23
CA ALA A 309 -23.62 -4.85 -16.12
C ALA A 309 -24.90 -5.38 -15.46
N VAL A 310 -25.93 -4.54 -15.46
CA VAL A 310 -27.31 -4.87 -15.05
C VAL A 310 -27.84 -5.97 -15.97
N LEU A 311 -28.35 -7.07 -15.42
CA LEU A 311 -29.20 -7.99 -16.17
C LEU A 311 -30.61 -7.39 -16.26
N ASP A 312 -31.23 -7.45 -17.44
CA ASP A 312 -32.58 -6.91 -17.65
C ASP A 312 -33.58 -7.50 -16.63
N GLY A 313 -34.13 -6.63 -15.76
CA GLY A 313 -35.17 -6.97 -14.78
C GLY A 313 -34.70 -7.09 -13.32
N ASP A 314 -33.40 -6.97 -13.04
CA ASP A 314 -32.92 -6.80 -11.67
C ASP A 314 -33.04 -5.33 -11.20
N ASP A 315 -32.90 -5.12 -9.89
CA ASP A 315 -32.82 -3.79 -9.29
C ASP A 315 -31.57 -2.99 -9.72
N ASP A 316 -31.68 -1.68 -9.54
CA ASP A 316 -30.62 -0.71 -9.83
C ASP A 316 -29.68 -0.47 -8.63
N THR A 317 -29.75 -1.32 -7.58
CA THR A 317 -28.94 -1.21 -6.37
C THR A 317 -27.65 -2.04 -6.51
N TYR A 318 -26.48 -1.38 -6.36
CA TYR A 318 -25.16 -1.98 -6.58
C TYR A 318 -24.20 -1.66 -5.45
N GLY A 319 -23.48 -2.66 -4.95
CA GLY A 319 -22.25 -2.46 -4.17
C GLY A 319 -21.31 -1.45 -4.84
N CYS A 320 -20.54 -0.69 -4.07
CA CYS A 320 -19.68 0.37 -4.61
C CYS A 320 -18.21 0.00 -4.48
N VAL A 321 -17.48 -0.13 -5.58
CA VAL A 321 -16.03 -0.37 -5.53
C VAL A 321 -15.30 0.97 -5.52
N THR A 322 -14.84 1.45 -4.35
CA THR A 322 -13.99 2.64 -4.29
C THR A 322 -12.52 2.28 -4.36
N PRO A 323 -11.71 2.85 -5.27
CA PRO A 323 -10.28 2.63 -5.18
C PRO A 323 -9.69 3.38 -3.96
N GLN A 324 -8.95 2.65 -3.13
CA GLN A 324 -8.12 3.13 -2.04
C GLN A 324 -6.69 2.80 -2.38
N THR A 325 -5.85 3.80 -2.16
CA THR A 325 -4.42 3.64 -2.29
C THR A 325 -3.82 3.92 -0.94
N PHE A 326 -3.16 2.93 -0.35
CA PHE A 326 -2.35 3.17 0.83
C PHE A 326 -1.07 3.88 0.40
N ILE A 327 -0.96 5.16 0.78
CA ILE A 327 0.27 5.93 0.54
C ILE A 327 1.17 5.73 1.75
N HIS A 328 2.25 4.97 1.55
CA HIS A 328 3.24 4.76 2.60
C HIS A 328 3.77 6.13 3.11
N PRO A 329 3.88 6.36 4.44
CA PRO A 329 4.30 7.65 5.01
C PRO A 329 5.63 8.18 4.43
N PHE A 330 6.55 7.27 4.09
CA PHE A 330 7.80 7.59 3.41
C PHE A 330 7.61 8.37 2.10
N VAL A 331 6.59 8.05 1.29
CA VAL A 331 6.31 8.74 0.02
C VAL A 331 5.88 10.19 0.28
N ILE A 332 5.09 10.41 1.34
CA ILE A 332 4.65 11.74 1.77
C ILE A 332 5.87 12.55 2.27
N LEU A 333 6.73 11.94 3.08
CA LEU A 333 7.97 12.55 3.53
C LEU A 333 8.89 12.91 2.35
N LEU A 334 9.00 12.05 1.35
CA LEU A 334 9.80 12.29 0.15
C LEU A 334 9.23 13.47 -0.66
N ALA A 335 7.91 13.49 -0.90
CA ALA A 335 7.24 14.57 -1.62
C ALA A 335 7.41 15.92 -0.91
N THR A 336 7.23 15.96 0.42
CA THR A 336 7.41 17.18 1.22
C THR A 336 8.87 17.66 1.24
N ALA A 337 9.84 16.74 1.32
CA ALA A 337 11.26 17.07 1.23
C ALA A 337 11.64 17.70 -0.12
N VAL A 338 11.13 17.15 -1.23
CA VAL A 338 11.34 17.70 -2.58
C VAL A 338 10.72 19.09 -2.71
N ALA A 339 9.50 19.28 -2.21
CA ALA A 339 8.85 20.59 -2.20
C ALA A 339 9.67 21.63 -1.42
N ALA A 340 10.14 21.28 -0.22
CA ALA A 340 10.97 22.17 0.61
C ALA A 340 12.29 22.52 -0.08
N ALA A 341 12.96 21.55 -0.71
CA ALA A 341 14.19 21.79 -1.46
C ALA A 341 13.99 22.74 -2.64
N LEU A 342 12.87 22.61 -3.35
CA LEU A 342 12.51 23.49 -4.47
C LEU A 342 12.26 24.93 -3.98
N VAL A 343 11.50 25.11 -2.91
CA VAL A 343 11.27 26.44 -2.30
C VAL A 343 12.58 27.06 -1.83
N GLY A 344 13.44 26.28 -1.16
CA GLY A 344 14.75 26.73 -0.71
C GLY A 344 15.65 27.18 -1.87
N MET A 345 15.67 26.43 -2.97
CA MET A 345 16.43 26.78 -4.18
C MET A 345 15.91 28.03 -4.87
N CYS A 346 14.59 28.20 -4.96
CA CYS A 346 13.98 29.40 -5.52
C CYS A 346 14.29 30.64 -4.67
N ALA A 347 14.20 30.53 -3.35
CA ALA A 347 14.54 31.63 -2.43
C ALA A 347 16.02 32.00 -2.53
N TRP A 348 16.91 31.00 -2.59
CA TRP A 348 18.34 31.21 -2.79
C TRP A 348 18.63 31.90 -4.12
N TRP A 349 17.98 31.46 -5.20
CA TRP A 349 18.11 32.06 -6.51
C TRP A 349 17.70 33.53 -6.52
N ALA A 350 16.53 33.85 -5.92
CA ALA A 350 16.05 35.22 -5.79
C ALA A 350 17.04 36.10 -5.00
N SER A 351 17.60 35.60 -3.91
CA SER A 351 18.63 36.29 -3.12
C SER A 351 19.90 36.60 -3.94
N LEU A 352 20.35 35.66 -4.76
CA LEU A 352 21.47 35.89 -5.68
C LEU A 352 21.15 36.96 -6.72
N LEU A 353 19.93 36.97 -7.27
CA LEU A 353 19.50 38.00 -8.24
C LEU A 353 19.45 39.39 -7.60
N LEU A 354 18.94 39.50 -6.38
CA LEU A 354 18.94 40.76 -5.62
C LEU A 354 20.36 41.25 -5.35
N SER A 355 21.26 40.34 -4.94
CA SER A 355 22.67 40.66 -4.70
C SER A 355 23.38 41.14 -5.97
N LEU A 356 23.12 40.49 -7.12
CA LEU A 356 23.64 40.90 -8.42
C LEU A 356 23.09 42.25 -8.87
N GLY A 357 21.83 42.55 -8.55
CA GLY A 357 21.20 43.85 -8.82
C GLY A 357 21.83 44.98 -8.02
N ALA A 358 22.09 44.76 -6.73
CA ALA A 358 22.76 45.70 -5.85
C ALA A 358 24.19 46.03 -6.33
N ASP A 359 24.96 45.00 -6.69
CA ASP A 359 26.35 45.17 -7.16
C ASP A 359 26.41 45.84 -8.55
N ARG A 360 25.38 45.68 -9.40
CA ARG A 360 25.27 46.40 -10.69
C ARG A 360 25.15 47.91 -10.52
N GLY A 361 24.48 48.38 -9.46
CA GLY A 361 24.39 49.81 -9.16
C GLY A 361 25.73 50.45 -8.80
N MET A 362 26.73 49.65 -8.41
CA MET A 362 28.08 50.13 -8.08
C MET A 362 29.02 50.26 -9.28
N LEU A 363 28.67 49.67 -10.43
CA LEU A 363 29.40 49.87 -11.68
C LEU A 363 29.00 51.23 -12.25
N LYS A 364 29.64 52.30 -11.76
CA LYS A 364 29.56 53.62 -12.40
C LYS A 364 29.91 53.46 -13.89
N PRO A 365 29.16 54.11 -14.80
CA PRO A 365 29.54 54.14 -16.20
C PRO A 365 30.92 54.83 -16.27
N PHE A 366 31.94 54.05 -16.62
CA PHE A 366 33.26 54.55 -16.97
C PHE A 366 33.26 55.00 -18.42
#